data_AF-A0A7J6L270-F1
#
_entry.id   AF-A0A7J6L270-F1
#
_cell.length_a   1.000
_cell.length_b   1.000
_cell.length_c   1.000
_cell.angle_alpha   90.00
_cell.angle_beta   90.00
_cell.angle_gamma   90.00
#
_symmetry.space_group_name_H-M   'P 1'
#
loop_
_entity.id
_entity.type
_entity.pdbx_description
1 polymer ?
#
loop_
_entity_poly.entity_id
_entity_poly.type
_entity_poly.pdbx_seq_one_letter_code
_entity_poly.pdbx_strand_id
1 'polypeptide(L)'
;MSPPMSPSLTRLAARSNVHIRDVKVVRDKLHKMIEDGGLDNVQIVTDFDRTLTSHYVSPGVSGQSCHGIFETYPKFTDDFFARSRALVDKYYPIEMDPNMAREEKHKHMDFWWTESEKLICEQEVYKHGVEDVVDFA
;
A
#
# COMPACT_ATOMS: atom_id res chain seq x y z
N MET A 1 -24.70 -0.60 -31.32
CA MET A 1 -24.70 -1.70 -30.33
C MET A 1 -23.42 -1.59 -29.52
N SER A 2 -23.47 -1.71 -28.19
CA SER A 2 -22.24 -1.76 -27.39
C SER A 2 -21.46 -3.05 -27.69
N PRO A 3 -20.11 -3.00 -27.73
CA PRO A 3 -19.33 -4.20 -28.03
C PRO A 3 -19.50 -5.27 -26.94
N PRO A 4 -19.41 -6.56 -27.30
CA PRO A 4 -19.51 -7.67 -26.34
C PRO A 4 -18.36 -7.61 -25.32
N MET A 5 -18.58 -8.12 -24.11
CA MET A 5 -17.50 -8.23 -23.12
C MET A 5 -16.42 -9.19 -23.60
N SER A 6 -15.15 -8.83 -23.39
CA SER A 6 -14.05 -9.74 -23.67
C SER A 6 -14.13 -11.00 -22.78
N PRO A 7 -13.65 -12.17 -23.26
CA PRO A 7 -13.57 -13.38 -22.46
C PRO A 7 -12.75 -13.21 -21.17
N SER A 8 -11.74 -12.35 -21.20
CA SER A 8 -10.90 -12.04 -20.04
C SER A 8 -11.64 -11.26 -18.97
N LEU A 9 -12.43 -10.24 -19.34
CA LEU A 9 -13.25 -9.49 -18.39
C LEU A 9 -14.32 -10.38 -17.78
N THR A 10 -14.94 -11.24 -18.58
CA THR A 10 -15.95 -12.20 -18.11
C THR A 10 -15.38 -13.15 -17.05
N ARG A 11 -14.16 -13.68 -17.29
CA ARG A 11 -13.47 -14.54 -16.31
C ARG A 11 -13.09 -13.81 -15.04
N LEU A 12 -12.66 -12.56 -15.12
CA LEU A 12 -12.32 -11.74 -13.95
C LEU A 12 -13.55 -11.43 -13.10
N ALA A 13 -14.65 -11.01 -13.74
CA ALA A 13 -15.90 -10.68 -13.06
C ALA A 13 -16.57 -11.89 -12.38
N ALA A 14 -16.23 -13.12 -12.78
CA ALA A 14 -16.74 -14.35 -12.16
C ALA A 14 -16.05 -14.72 -10.84
N ARG A 15 -14.95 -14.05 -10.47
CA ARG A 15 -14.23 -14.32 -9.22
C ARG A 15 -14.95 -13.68 -8.03
N SER A 16 -15.07 -14.42 -6.93
CA SER A 16 -15.78 -13.96 -5.71
C SER A 16 -15.14 -12.74 -5.05
N ASN A 17 -13.84 -12.55 -5.23
CA ASN A 17 -13.07 -11.42 -4.70
C ASN A 17 -12.97 -10.23 -5.66
N VAL A 18 -13.72 -10.23 -6.77
CA VAL A 18 -13.75 -9.13 -7.73
C VAL A 18 -15.09 -8.41 -7.62
N HIS A 19 -15.06 -7.16 -7.18
CA HIS A 19 -16.24 -6.32 -7.03
C HIS A 19 -16.19 -5.17 -8.04
N ILE A 20 -17.16 -5.13 -8.96
CA ILE A 20 -17.23 -4.10 -10.02
C ILE A 20 -18.55 -3.33 -9.87
N ARG A 21 -18.46 -2.03 -9.59
CA ARG A 21 -19.64 -1.17 -9.44
C ARG A 21 -20.46 -1.05 -10.73
N ASP A 22 -19.79 -0.84 -11.86
CA ASP A 22 -20.42 -0.74 -13.18
C ASP A 22 -19.57 -1.46 -14.24
N VAL A 23 -20.06 -2.62 -14.66
CA VAL A 23 -19.39 -3.50 -15.63
C VAL A 23 -19.29 -2.86 -17.02
N LYS A 24 -20.28 -2.06 -17.42
CA LYS A 24 -20.27 -1.39 -18.73
C LYS A 24 -19.16 -0.35 -18.79
N VAL A 25 -19.04 0.47 -17.76
CA VAL A 25 -17.98 1.50 -17.67
C VAL A 25 -16.59 0.87 -17.68
N VAL A 26 -16.38 -0.23 -16.94
CA VAL A 26 -15.09 -0.93 -16.93
C VAL A 26 -14.77 -1.52 -18.31
N ARG A 27 -15.74 -2.19 -18.95
CA ARG A 27 -15.58 -2.71 -20.31
C ARG A 27 -15.18 -1.61 -21.29
N ASP A 28 -15.89 -0.48 -21.28
CA ASP A 28 -15.66 0.60 -22.24
C ASP A 28 -14.28 1.25 -22.05
N LYS A 29 -13.82 1.40 -20.79
CA LYS A 29 -12.44 1.83 -20.49
C LYS A 29 -11.39 0.85 -21.00
N LEU A 30 -11.59 -0.45 -20.79
CA LEU A 30 -10.66 -1.48 -21.28
C LEU A 30 -10.59 -1.51 -22.80
N HIS A 31 -11.73 -1.37 -23.48
CA HIS A 31 -11.77 -1.31 -24.94
C HIS A 31 -11.01 -0.08 -25.44
N LYS A 32 -11.23 1.09 -24.82
CA LYS A 32 -10.50 2.30 -25.15
C LYS A 32 -8.98 2.14 -24.95
N MET A 33 -8.54 1.51 -23.87
CA MET A 33 -7.11 1.24 -23.64
C MET A 33 -6.50 0.34 -24.73
N ILE A 34 -7.26 -0.62 -25.25
CA ILE A 34 -6.80 -1.54 -26.29
C ILE A 34 -6.80 -0.85 -27.67
N GLU A 35 -7.90 -0.15 -28.01
CA GLU A 35 -8.12 0.48 -29.31
C GLU A 35 -7.26 1.73 -29.51
N ASP A 36 -7.27 2.65 -28.52
CA ASP A 36 -6.56 3.93 -28.63
C ASP A 36 -5.11 3.81 -28.13
N GLY A 37 -4.86 2.90 -27.19
CA GLY A 37 -3.61 2.85 -26.44
C GLY A 37 -2.53 2.00 -27.09
N GLY A 38 -2.86 0.77 -27.51
CA GLY A 38 -1.82 -0.20 -27.86
C GLY A 38 -0.77 -0.40 -26.75
N LEU A 39 0.34 -1.08 -27.03
CA LEU A 39 1.41 -1.25 -26.03
C LEU A 39 2.18 0.05 -25.75
N ASP A 40 2.25 0.95 -26.74
CA ASP A 40 3.11 2.14 -26.67
C ASP A 40 2.47 3.32 -25.92
N ASN A 41 1.15 3.32 -25.70
CA ASN A 41 0.45 4.43 -25.04
C ASN A 41 -0.21 4.02 -23.71
N VAL A 42 0.19 2.89 -23.12
CA VAL A 42 -0.25 2.49 -21.78
C VAL A 42 0.86 2.76 -20.77
N GLN A 43 0.54 3.53 -19.73
CA GLN A 43 1.39 3.75 -18.56
C GLN A 43 0.75 3.14 -17.31
N ILE A 44 1.58 2.67 -16.38
CA ILE A 44 1.13 2.10 -15.11
C ILE A 44 1.56 3.06 -14.00
N VAL A 45 0.58 3.53 -13.23
CA VAL A 45 0.79 4.23 -11.95
C VAL A 45 0.22 3.31 -10.89
N THR A 46 1.08 2.82 -10.00
CA THR A 46 0.71 1.87 -8.96
C THR A 46 1.29 2.31 -7.63
N ASP A 47 0.54 2.03 -6.57
CA ASP A 47 1.06 2.01 -5.21
C ASP A 47 1.96 0.78 -4.99
N PHE A 48 2.71 0.75 -3.89
CA PHE A 48 3.64 -0.31 -3.54
C PHE A 48 3.13 -1.18 -2.38
N ASP A 49 2.98 -0.59 -1.19
CA ASP A 49 2.66 -1.34 0.03
C ASP A 49 1.26 -1.96 -0.03
N ARG A 50 1.19 -3.29 0.14
CA ARG A 50 -0.04 -4.09 0.08
C ARG A 50 -0.77 -4.01 -1.28
N THR A 51 -0.13 -3.44 -2.29
CA THR A 51 -0.57 -3.42 -3.69
C THR A 51 0.35 -4.30 -4.54
N LEU A 52 1.65 -4.02 -4.56
CA LEU A 52 2.68 -4.87 -5.15
C LEU A 52 3.24 -5.85 -4.12
N THR A 53 3.37 -5.41 -2.86
CA THR A 53 3.67 -6.31 -1.74
C THR A 53 2.40 -7.01 -1.25
N SER A 54 2.55 -8.18 -0.62
CA SER A 54 1.40 -8.98 -0.17
C SER A 54 0.72 -8.33 1.03
N HIS A 55 -0.62 -8.22 0.99
CA HIS A 55 -1.38 -7.76 2.17
C HIS A 55 -1.30 -8.75 3.33
N TYR A 56 -1.28 -10.05 3.03
CA TYR A 56 -1.10 -11.14 3.99
C TYR A 56 -0.02 -12.09 3.49
N VAL A 57 0.97 -12.39 4.35
CA VAL A 57 2.03 -13.36 4.05
C VAL A 57 1.63 -14.79 4.44
N SER A 58 0.70 -14.91 5.39
CA SER A 58 0.03 -16.17 5.73
C SER A 58 -1.36 -15.86 6.33
N PRO A 59 -2.26 -16.86 6.50
CA PRO A 59 -3.59 -16.61 7.04
C PRO A 59 -3.56 -15.87 8.38
N GLY A 60 -4.07 -14.65 8.40
CA GLY A 60 -4.11 -13.79 9.60
C GLY A 60 -2.81 -13.04 9.91
N VAL A 61 -1.74 -13.21 9.13
CA VAL A 61 -0.48 -12.48 9.30
C VAL A 61 -0.34 -11.44 8.20
N SER A 62 -0.48 -10.17 8.58
CA SER A 62 -0.32 -9.03 7.67
C SER A 62 1.11 -8.95 7.13
N GLY A 63 1.24 -8.59 5.86
CA GLY A 63 2.53 -8.23 5.28
C GLY A 63 3.04 -6.90 5.83
N GLN A 64 4.36 -6.74 5.78
CA GLN A 64 5.04 -5.52 6.20
C GLN A 64 4.90 -4.42 5.14
N SER A 65 4.88 -3.17 5.60
CA SER A 65 5.06 -2.00 4.75
C SER A 65 6.56 -1.66 4.60
N CYS A 66 6.89 -0.72 3.71
CA CYS A 66 8.22 -0.14 3.62
C CYS A 66 8.73 0.46 4.95
N HIS A 67 7.84 0.92 5.83
CA HIS A 67 8.22 1.34 7.18
C HIS A 67 8.33 0.14 8.13
N GLY A 68 7.41 -0.83 8.01
CA GLY A 68 7.33 -1.99 8.88
C GLY A 68 8.61 -2.87 8.88
N ILE A 69 9.39 -2.85 7.80
CA ILE A 69 10.69 -3.57 7.77
C ILE A 69 11.68 -2.98 8.79
N PHE A 70 11.71 -1.65 8.95
CA PHE A 70 12.54 -0.96 9.94
C PHE A 70 12.03 -1.22 11.37
N GLU A 71 10.71 -1.25 11.55
CA GLU A 71 10.06 -1.51 12.85
C GLU A 71 10.30 -2.93 13.40
N THR A 72 10.83 -3.82 12.58
CA THR A 72 11.19 -5.19 12.97
C THR A 72 12.69 -5.48 12.92
N TYR A 73 13.50 -4.51 12.50
CA TYR A 73 14.92 -4.74 12.25
C TYR A 73 15.71 -4.86 13.57
N PRO A 74 16.28 -6.03 13.91
CA PRO A 74 16.70 -6.35 15.27
C PRO A 74 17.95 -5.59 15.74
N LYS A 75 18.66 -4.89 14.86
CA LYS A 75 19.83 -4.09 15.26
C LYS A 75 19.46 -2.70 15.79
N PHE A 76 18.18 -2.34 15.78
CA PHE A 76 17.70 -1.08 16.36
C PHE A 76 17.56 -1.15 17.87
N THR A 77 17.52 0.02 18.48
CA THR A 77 17.48 0.18 19.94
C THR A 77 16.10 -0.13 20.52
N ASP A 78 16.06 -0.58 21.79
CA ASP A 78 14.79 -0.76 22.52
C ASP A 78 13.99 0.54 22.63
N ASP A 79 14.66 1.70 22.73
CA ASP A 79 14.03 3.03 22.72
C ASP A 79 13.28 3.29 21.42
N PHE A 80 13.90 2.97 20.28
CA PHE A 80 13.26 3.07 18.98
C PHE A 80 11.97 2.23 18.92
N PHE A 81 12.03 0.96 19.33
CA PHE A 81 10.85 0.09 19.29
C PHE A 81 9.73 0.59 20.20
N ALA A 82 10.07 1.09 21.39
CA ALA A 82 9.09 1.67 22.31
C ALA A 82 8.41 2.91 21.71
N ARG A 83 9.18 3.81 21.10
CA ARG A 83 8.66 5.06 20.50
C ARG A 83 7.90 4.80 19.21
N SER A 84 8.39 3.93 18.33
CA SER A 84 7.69 3.51 17.11
C SER A 84 6.34 2.88 17.46
N ARG A 85 6.30 1.94 18.43
CA ARG A 85 5.04 1.34 18.89
C ARG A 85 4.07 2.38 19.45
N ALA A 86 4.55 3.34 20.24
CA ALA A 86 3.71 4.40 20.76
C ALA A 86 3.11 5.29 19.66
N LEU A 87 3.83 5.51 18.55
CA LEU A 87 3.29 6.18 17.37
C LEU A 87 2.20 5.33 16.71
N VAL A 88 2.49 4.05 16.42
CA VAL A 88 1.52 3.13 15.79
C VAL A 88 0.24 3.03 16.62
N ASP A 89 0.36 2.79 17.93
CA ASP A 89 -0.79 2.63 18.84
C ASP A 89 -1.69 3.86 18.87
N LYS A 90 -1.11 5.06 18.68
CA LYS A 90 -1.85 6.32 18.64
C LYS A 90 -2.46 6.62 17.28
N TYR A 91 -1.69 6.47 16.21
CA TYR A 91 -2.05 7.01 14.89
C TYR A 91 -2.70 5.97 13.97
N TYR A 92 -2.44 4.68 14.14
CA TYR A 92 -3.10 3.64 13.34
C TYR A 92 -4.63 3.61 13.52
N PRO A 93 -5.19 3.72 14.75
CA PRO A 93 -6.64 3.82 14.92
C PRO A 93 -7.24 5.07 14.24
N ILE A 94 -6.48 6.17 14.19
CA ILE A 94 -6.88 7.42 13.53
C ILE A 94 -6.90 7.23 12.00
N GLU A 95 -5.88 6.58 11.44
CA GLU A 95 -5.81 6.23 10.02
C GLU A 95 -7.03 5.40 9.59
N MET A 96 -7.39 4.42 10.42
CA MET A 96 -8.45 3.45 10.13
C MET A 96 -9.86 3.96 10.43
N ASP A 97 -10.03 5.11 11.10
CA ASP A 97 -11.36 5.63 11.46
C ASP A 97 -12.16 6.06 10.21
N PRO A 98 -13.26 5.39 9.86
CA PRO A 98 -14.07 5.75 8.69
C PRO A 98 -14.92 7.01 8.90
N ASN A 99 -15.07 7.48 10.15
CA ASN A 99 -15.92 8.61 10.50
C ASN A 99 -15.15 9.93 10.61
N MET A 100 -13.82 9.88 10.70
CA MET A 100 -12.98 11.07 10.75
C MET A 100 -12.88 11.74 9.38
N ALA A 101 -13.00 13.06 9.36
CA ALA A 101 -12.85 13.84 8.13
C ALA A 101 -11.43 13.69 7.56
N ARG A 102 -11.35 13.59 6.23
CA ARG A 102 -10.06 13.40 5.52
C ARG A 102 -9.04 14.49 5.86
N GLU A 103 -9.46 15.75 5.90
CA GLU A 103 -8.58 16.89 6.20
C GLU A 103 -8.07 16.90 7.65
N GLU A 104 -8.84 16.35 8.57
CA GLU A 104 -8.41 16.18 9.96
C GLU A 104 -7.40 15.04 10.05
N LYS A 105 -7.71 13.91 9.40
CA LYS A 105 -6.84 12.74 9.32
C LYS A 105 -5.48 13.07 8.71
N HIS A 106 -5.44 13.86 7.63
CA HIS A 106 -4.18 14.26 6.99
C HIS A 106 -3.19 14.89 7.96
N LYS A 107 -3.64 15.80 8.85
CA LYS A 107 -2.77 16.44 9.84
C LYS A 107 -2.14 15.43 10.81
N HIS A 108 -2.89 14.39 11.16
CA HIS A 108 -2.38 13.30 12.00
C HIS A 108 -1.38 12.42 11.24
N MET A 109 -1.65 12.12 9.97
CA MET A 109 -0.74 11.32 9.14
C MET A 109 0.58 12.06 8.87
N ASP A 110 0.54 13.36 8.59
CA ASP A 110 1.75 14.18 8.40
C ASP A 110 2.64 14.15 9.63
N PHE A 111 2.05 14.29 10.82
CA PHE A 111 2.79 14.20 12.08
C PHE A 111 3.36 12.79 12.29
N TRP A 112 2.53 11.75 12.11
CA TRP A 112 2.98 10.37 12.30
C TRP A 112 4.13 10.02 11.36
N TRP A 113 4.02 10.39 10.08
CA TRP A 113 5.05 10.15 9.09
C TRP A 113 6.35 10.87 9.46
N THR A 114 6.26 12.16 9.79
CA THR A 114 7.41 12.99 10.17
C THR A 114 8.14 12.42 11.39
N GLU A 115 7.41 12.00 12.43
CA GLU A 115 8.05 11.44 13.62
C GLU A 115 8.62 10.04 13.38
N SER A 116 7.96 9.21 12.58
CA SER A 116 8.47 7.88 12.22
C SER A 116 9.78 7.98 11.42
N GLU A 117 9.85 8.89 10.46
CA GLU A 117 11.07 9.15 9.70
C GLU A 117 12.22 9.62 10.62
N LYS A 118 11.95 10.54 11.55
CA LYS A 118 12.95 10.99 12.53
C LYS A 118 13.48 9.84 13.37
N LEU A 119 12.60 8.97 13.87
CA LEU A 119 13.01 7.79 14.66
C LEU A 119 13.94 6.88 13.87
N ILE A 120 13.64 6.63 12.59
CA ILE A 120 14.48 5.81 11.72
C ILE A 120 15.84 6.48 11.51
N CYS A 121 15.86 7.79 11.26
CA CYS A 121 17.11 8.54 11.08
C CYS A 121 17.99 8.54 12.34
N GLU A 122 17.40 8.54 13.54
CA GLU A 122 18.14 8.44 14.81
C GLU A 122 18.90 7.10 14.97
N GLN A 123 18.52 6.05 14.24
CA GLN A 123 19.23 4.77 14.24
C GLN A 123 20.46 4.75 13.31
N GLU A 124 20.82 5.90 12.73
CA GLU A 124 22.00 6.07 11.85
C GLU A 124 22.03 5.10 10.66
N VAL A 125 20.85 4.77 10.11
CA VAL A 125 20.76 3.94 8.90
C VAL A 125 21.16 4.75 7.67
N TYR A 126 22.37 4.50 7.18
CA TYR A 126 22.86 5.00 5.91
C TYR A 126 22.45 4.09 4.75
N LYS A 127 22.70 4.52 3.50
CA LYS A 127 22.29 3.81 2.28
C LYS A 127 22.57 2.29 2.29
N HIS A 128 23.74 1.87 2.74
CA HIS A 128 24.09 0.44 2.86
C HIS A 128 23.33 -0.27 3.98
N GLY A 129 23.00 0.42 5.07
CA GLY A 129 22.17 -0.13 6.14
C GLY A 129 20.73 -0.39 5.71
N VAL A 130 20.24 0.29 4.66
CA VAL A 130 18.92 -0.01 4.08
C VAL A 130 18.92 -1.39 3.41
N GLU A 131 20.00 -1.76 2.73
CA GLU A 131 20.15 -3.10 2.13
C GLU A 131 20.10 -4.18 3.22
N ASP A 132 20.82 -3.99 4.33
CA ASP A 132 20.76 -4.90 5.48
C ASP A 132 19.34 -5.05 6.06
N VAL A 133 18.55 -3.97 6.11
CA VAL A 133 17.17 -3.99 6.62
C VAL A 133 16.26 -4.75 5.65
N VAL A 134 16.43 -4.52 4.35
CA VAL A 134 15.67 -5.20 3.30
C VAL A 134 16.00 -6.70 3.26
N ASP A 135 17.28 -7.07 3.37
CA ASP A 135 17.73 -8.47 3.37
C ASP A 135 17.24 -9.26 4.60
N PHE A 136 16.93 -8.56 5.69
CA PHE A 136 16.37 -9.17 6.89
C PHE A 136 14.85 -9.46 6.77
N ALA A 137 14.11 -8.63 6.04
CA ALA A 137 12.65 -8.67 5.94
C ALA A 137 12.13 -9.76 4.98
#